data_AF-A0A3Q2ZK28-F1
#
_entry.id   AF-A0A3Q2ZK28-F1
#
_cell.length_a   1.000
_cell.length_b   1.000
_cell.length_c   1.000
_cell.angle_alpha   90.00
_cell.angle_beta   90.00
_cell.angle_gamma   90.00
#
_symmetry.space_group_name_H-M   'P 1'
#
loop_
_entity.id
_entity.type
_entity.pdbx_description
1 polymer ?
#
loop_
_entity_poly.entity_id
_entity_poly.type
_entity_poly.pdbx_seq_one_letter_code
_entity_poly.pdbx_strand_id
1 'polypeptide(L)'
;MELVAFMLVFLLQTRKMQGSVTKSKFVKQGADVDLDVKKPVVFTPDRDLFFWRVNRSLDIFRSDKNQKRTKIYPNYHGRVVVLENFSLVLKNVQEPDAGLYTAVLSGAENKLAEYQLHIQAAVSPVKLEVVSLFADSDSCNLTVTCRTDQTHLNATFECRHANCTPDGGGLSNADWSLMAFVFNFSIVCQHSNQVSETQEAMAVRQVCQQHVPKEISIFTWTWIRISLVLGLALALIFALRRRERQATRKPEGCQVLESYNMGDITKDRVRPCTLKLRPAELPKMLEADPMQVTGQNNNPLLAL
;
A
#
# COMPACT_ATOMS: atom_id res chain seq x y z
N MET A 1 -44.97 46.60 -22.80
CA MET A 1 -45.22 45.86 -24.05
C MET A 1 -43.90 45.53 -24.74
N GLU A 2 -43.12 46.52 -25.19
CA GLU A 2 -41.78 46.38 -25.82
C GLU A 2 -40.88 45.29 -25.20
N LEU A 3 -40.54 45.39 -23.90
CA LEU A 3 -39.65 44.40 -23.24
C LEU A 3 -40.17 42.95 -23.31
N VAL A 4 -41.49 42.75 -23.27
CA VAL A 4 -42.10 41.41 -23.32
C VAL A 4 -41.98 40.84 -24.74
N ALA A 5 -42.13 41.68 -25.76
CA ALA A 5 -41.91 41.30 -27.15
C ALA A 5 -40.43 40.92 -27.40
N PHE A 6 -39.48 41.71 -26.89
CA PHE A 6 -38.05 41.38 -26.99
C PHE A 6 -37.69 40.07 -26.28
N MET A 7 -38.22 39.81 -25.08
CA MET A 7 -38.00 38.55 -24.37
C MET A 7 -38.63 37.35 -25.11
N LEU A 8 -39.82 37.52 -25.69
CA LEU A 8 -40.45 36.48 -26.52
C LEU A 8 -39.66 36.22 -27.82
N VAL A 9 -39.13 37.25 -28.47
CA VAL A 9 -38.23 37.08 -29.63
C VAL A 9 -36.94 36.36 -29.22
N PHE A 10 -36.35 36.70 -28.07
CA PHE A 10 -35.16 36.00 -27.57
C PHE A 10 -35.43 34.52 -27.22
N LEU A 11 -36.60 34.23 -26.65
CA LEU A 11 -37.06 32.85 -26.36
C LEU A 11 -37.45 32.07 -27.62
N LEU A 12 -37.80 32.74 -28.72
CA LEU A 12 -37.99 32.12 -30.03
C LEU A 12 -36.65 31.90 -30.76
N GLN A 13 -35.67 32.78 -30.56
CA GLN A 13 -34.30 32.66 -31.12
C GLN A 13 -33.49 31.50 -30.49
N THR A 14 -33.74 31.14 -29.22
CA THR A 14 -33.04 30.02 -28.57
C THR A 14 -33.46 28.63 -29.06
N ARG A 15 -34.53 28.52 -29.88
CA ARG A 15 -34.92 27.26 -30.54
C ARG A 15 -34.16 27.00 -31.85
N LYS A 16 -32.82 27.08 -31.86
CA LYS A 16 -32.00 26.53 -32.95
C LYS A 16 -30.54 26.25 -32.59
N MET A 17 -30.32 25.20 -31.81
CA MET A 17 -29.28 24.18 -32.03
C MET A 17 -29.33 23.20 -30.84
N GLN A 18 -30.07 22.10 -30.99
CA GLN A 18 -29.86 20.94 -30.13
C GLN A 18 -28.60 20.22 -30.61
N GLY A 19 -27.45 20.86 -30.37
CA GLY A 19 -26.14 20.31 -30.68
C GLY A 19 -26.04 18.94 -30.02
N SER A 20 -25.88 17.89 -30.84
CA SER A 20 -25.56 16.57 -30.32
C SER A 20 -24.24 16.70 -29.57
N VAL A 21 -24.26 16.57 -28.24
CA VAL A 21 -23.04 16.62 -27.45
C VAL A 21 -22.18 15.44 -27.87
N THR A 22 -21.08 15.73 -28.57
CA THR A 22 -20.11 14.72 -29.01
C THR A 22 -19.61 13.96 -27.79
N LYS A 23 -19.89 12.66 -27.72
CA LYS A 23 -19.43 11.83 -26.61
C LYS A 23 -18.03 11.28 -26.92
N SER A 24 -17.03 11.68 -26.14
CA SER A 24 -15.72 11.01 -26.19
C SER A 24 -15.83 9.57 -25.71
N LYS A 25 -15.19 8.64 -26.43
CA LYS A 25 -15.04 7.23 -26.04
C LYS A 25 -13.58 6.84 -26.23
N PHE A 26 -12.92 6.46 -25.14
CA PHE A 26 -11.56 5.94 -25.14
C PHE A 26 -11.61 4.42 -25.25
N VAL A 27 -10.78 3.84 -26.12
CA VAL A 27 -10.75 2.39 -26.38
C VAL A 27 -9.31 1.91 -26.47
N LYS A 28 -9.04 0.77 -25.86
CA LYS A 28 -7.74 0.11 -25.93
C LYS A 28 -7.48 -0.40 -27.36
N GLN A 29 -6.31 -0.12 -27.91
CA GLN A 29 -5.90 -0.65 -29.21
C GLN A 29 -6.01 -2.19 -29.24
N GLY A 30 -6.58 -2.72 -30.32
CA GLY A 30 -6.87 -4.14 -30.50
C GLY A 30 -8.21 -4.62 -29.91
N ALA A 31 -8.93 -3.79 -29.14
CA ALA A 31 -10.26 -4.12 -28.64
C ALA A 31 -11.37 -3.83 -29.66
N ASP A 32 -12.59 -4.29 -29.37
CA ASP A 32 -13.81 -3.96 -30.12
C ASP A 32 -14.52 -2.74 -29.49
N VAL A 33 -15.28 -1.98 -30.27
CA VAL A 33 -16.05 -0.81 -29.80
C VAL A 33 -17.47 -0.75 -30.33
N ASP A 34 -18.44 -0.67 -29.42
CA ASP A 34 -19.85 -0.40 -29.74
C ASP A 34 -20.15 1.11 -29.79
N LEU A 35 -20.82 1.56 -30.84
CA LEU A 35 -21.26 2.94 -31.06
C LEU A 35 -22.78 2.95 -31.16
N ASP A 36 -23.44 3.34 -30.07
CA ASP A 36 -24.89 3.18 -29.95
C ASP A 36 -25.71 4.26 -30.65
N VAL A 37 -26.74 3.82 -31.37
CA VAL A 37 -27.81 4.70 -31.87
C VAL A 37 -28.97 4.68 -30.87
N LYS A 38 -28.97 5.65 -29.95
CA LYS A 38 -30.01 5.77 -28.89
C LYS A 38 -31.29 6.48 -29.33
N LYS A 39 -31.25 7.24 -30.41
CA LYS A 39 -32.44 7.93 -30.96
C LYS A 39 -33.20 6.97 -31.88
N PRO A 40 -34.55 6.94 -31.84
CA PRO A 40 -35.33 6.16 -32.80
C PRO A 40 -34.97 6.53 -34.24
N VAL A 41 -34.66 5.53 -35.07
CA VAL A 41 -34.30 5.73 -36.47
C VAL A 41 -35.58 5.72 -37.31
N VAL A 42 -36.03 6.91 -37.70
CA VAL A 42 -37.26 7.11 -38.49
C VAL A 42 -36.87 7.56 -39.90
N PHE A 43 -37.15 6.70 -40.89
CA PHE A 43 -36.87 6.95 -42.31
C PHE A 43 -38.08 7.66 -42.94
N THR A 44 -37.89 8.88 -43.43
CA THR A 44 -38.93 9.73 -44.02
C THR A 44 -38.31 10.71 -45.03
N PRO A 45 -38.38 10.46 -46.35
CA PRO A 45 -39.17 9.43 -47.05
C PRO A 45 -38.57 8.00 -47.03
N ASP A 46 -39.33 7.00 -47.52
CA ASP A 46 -38.91 5.58 -47.57
C ASP A 46 -37.65 5.28 -48.42
N ARG A 47 -37.12 6.26 -49.16
CA ARG A 47 -35.84 6.15 -49.89
C ARG A 47 -34.63 6.61 -49.09
N ASP A 48 -34.82 7.05 -47.85
CA ASP A 48 -33.74 7.41 -46.96
C ASP A 48 -32.78 6.23 -46.77
N LEU A 49 -31.49 6.55 -46.75
CA LEU A 49 -30.44 5.61 -46.42
C LEU A 49 -29.81 6.02 -45.11
N PHE A 50 -29.59 5.05 -44.24
CA PHE A 50 -28.81 5.23 -43.02
C PHE A 50 -27.33 5.09 -43.34
N PHE A 51 -26.50 5.92 -42.71
CA PHE A 51 -25.04 5.91 -42.84
C PHE A 51 -24.37 5.96 -41.47
N TRP A 52 -23.28 5.22 -41.33
CA TRP A 52 -22.20 5.62 -40.43
C TRP A 52 -21.08 6.28 -41.24
N ARG A 53 -20.56 7.40 -40.75
CA ARG A 53 -19.41 8.10 -41.33
C ARG A 53 -18.33 8.34 -40.28
N VAL A 54 -17.07 8.35 -40.72
CA VAL A 54 -15.94 8.88 -39.95
C VAL A 54 -15.50 10.22 -40.56
N ASN A 55 -15.14 11.17 -39.68
CA ASN A 55 -14.68 12.52 -40.02
C ASN A 55 -15.60 13.24 -41.03
N ARG A 56 -16.92 13.02 -40.88
CA ARG A 56 -18.05 13.61 -41.65
C ARG A 56 -18.14 13.22 -43.14
N SER A 57 -17.06 12.78 -43.77
CA SER A 57 -16.97 12.58 -45.23
C SER A 57 -16.77 11.12 -45.67
N LEU A 58 -16.20 10.26 -44.82
CA LEU A 58 -15.90 8.88 -45.18
C LEU A 58 -17.01 7.95 -44.68
N ASP A 59 -17.87 7.48 -45.58
CA ASP A 59 -18.83 6.42 -45.27
C ASP A 59 -18.09 5.13 -44.85
N ILE A 60 -18.51 4.52 -43.75
CA ILE A 60 -18.01 3.20 -43.30
C ILE A 60 -19.05 2.11 -43.53
N PHE A 61 -20.33 2.47 -43.38
CA PHE A 61 -21.49 1.62 -43.60
C PHE A 61 -22.65 2.43 -44.19
N ARG A 62 -23.47 1.79 -45.04
CA ARG A 62 -24.72 2.32 -45.58
C ARG A 62 -25.79 1.23 -45.64
N SER A 63 -27.05 1.54 -45.32
CA SER A 63 -28.19 0.62 -45.51
C SER A 63 -29.50 1.33 -45.83
N ASP A 64 -30.49 0.58 -46.33
CA ASP A 64 -31.90 0.96 -46.33
C ASP A 64 -32.56 0.69 -44.95
N LYS A 65 -33.81 1.14 -44.81
CA LYS A 65 -34.68 0.94 -43.64
C LYS A 65 -34.77 -0.50 -43.13
N ASN A 66 -34.74 -1.49 -44.03
CA ASN A 66 -34.89 -2.90 -43.67
C ASN A 66 -33.56 -3.65 -43.57
N GLN A 67 -32.42 -2.94 -43.68
CA GLN A 67 -31.07 -3.53 -43.76
C GLN A 67 -30.90 -4.63 -44.85
N LYS A 68 -31.73 -4.61 -45.91
CA LYS A 68 -31.67 -5.56 -47.04
C LYS A 68 -30.64 -5.18 -48.10
N ARG A 69 -30.23 -3.91 -48.14
CA ARG A 69 -29.28 -3.33 -49.11
C ARG A 69 -28.14 -2.65 -48.37
N THR A 70 -27.37 -3.44 -47.64
CA THR A 70 -26.19 -2.95 -46.90
C THR A 70 -24.98 -2.79 -47.81
N LYS A 71 -24.06 -1.89 -47.43
CA LYS A 71 -22.72 -1.77 -48.00
C LYS A 71 -21.76 -1.37 -46.88
N ILE A 72 -20.74 -2.19 -46.64
CA ILE A 72 -19.54 -1.82 -45.86
C ILE A 72 -18.48 -1.31 -46.85
N TYR A 73 -17.72 -0.29 -46.47
CA TYR A 73 -16.66 0.29 -47.30
C TYR A 73 -15.30 -0.38 -47.05
N PRO A 74 -14.40 -0.51 -48.06
CA PRO A 74 -13.28 -1.46 -48.05
C PRO A 74 -12.42 -1.51 -46.78
N ASN A 75 -12.03 -0.35 -46.22
CA ASN A 75 -11.18 -0.24 -45.02
C ASN A 75 -11.81 -0.85 -43.74
N TYR A 76 -13.09 -1.19 -43.80
CA TYR A 76 -13.92 -1.70 -42.70
C TYR A 76 -14.50 -3.09 -42.97
N HIS A 77 -14.19 -3.72 -44.12
CA HIS A 77 -14.61 -5.10 -44.43
C HIS A 77 -14.10 -6.07 -43.36
N GLY A 78 -14.95 -7.00 -42.94
CA GLY A 78 -14.66 -7.97 -41.87
C GLY A 78 -14.54 -7.40 -40.46
N ARG A 79 -14.45 -6.07 -40.29
CA ARG A 79 -14.32 -5.40 -38.98
C ARG A 79 -15.60 -4.72 -38.50
N VAL A 80 -16.50 -4.31 -39.38
CA VAL A 80 -17.78 -3.69 -38.99
C VAL A 80 -18.92 -4.71 -38.93
N VAL A 81 -19.64 -4.69 -37.81
CA VAL A 81 -20.95 -5.33 -37.62
C VAL A 81 -21.96 -4.24 -37.27
N VAL A 82 -23.17 -4.31 -37.83
CA VAL A 82 -24.27 -3.39 -37.50
C VAL A 82 -25.43 -4.19 -36.94
N LEU A 83 -26.01 -3.70 -35.85
CA LEU A 83 -27.12 -4.32 -35.13
C LEU A 83 -28.47 -3.87 -35.71
N GLU A 84 -29.56 -4.54 -35.34
CA GLU A 84 -30.91 -4.25 -35.84
C GLU A 84 -31.35 -2.78 -35.57
N ASN A 85 -30.92 -2.20 -34.46
CA ASN A 85 -31.16 -0.80 -34.08
C ASN A 85 -30.19 0.21 -34.74
N PHE A 86 -29.38 -0.23 -35.71
CA PHE A 86 -28.34 0.55 -36.40
C PHE A 86 -27.13 0.97 -35.53
N SER A 87 -26.99 0.50 -34.28
CA SER A 87 -25.72 0.55 -33.54
C SER A 87 -24.62 -0.16 -34.34
N LEU A 88 -23.39 0.35 -34.29
CA LEU A 88 -22.25 -0.22 -35.00
C LEU A 88 -21.20 -0.73 -34.03
N VAL A 89 -20.72 -1.95 -34.26
CA VAL A 89 -19.56 -2.53 -33.58
C VAL A 89 -18.39 -2.50 -34.56
N LEU A 90 -17.32 -1.79 -34.22
CA LEU A 90 -16.05 -1.82 -34.95
C LEU A 90 -15.07 -2.72 -34.20
N LYS A 91 -14.60 -3.78 -34.86
CA LYS A 91 -13.71 -4.78 -34.28
C LYS A 91 -12.24 -4.46 -34.47
N ASN A 92 -11.42 -4.89 -33.51
CA ASN A 92 -9.96 -4.78 -33.53
C ASN A 92 -9.50 -3.36 -33.95
N VAL A 93 -9.85 -2.37 -33.13
CA VAL A 93 -9.58 -0.95 -33.43
C VAL A 93 -8.08 -0.67 -33.40
N GLN A 94 -7.60 0.09 -34.37
CA GLN A 94 -6.21 0.52 -34.50
C GLN A 94 -6.12 2.04 -34.47
N GLU A 95 -4.98 2.61 -34.09
CA GLU A 95 -4.80 4.07 -33.99
C GLU A 95 -5.38 4.88 -35.18
N PRO A 96 -5.24 4.46 -36.47
CA PRO A 96 -5.84 5.18 -37.61
C PRO A 96 -7.38 5.14 -37.69
N ASP A 97 -8.04 4.29 -36.90
CA ASP A 97 -9.50 4.30 -36.77
C ASP A 97 -10.01 5.41 -35.84
N ALA A 98 -9.14 6.17 -35.16
CA ALA A 98 -9.55 7.28 -34.30
C ALA A 98 -10.17 8.43 -35.11
N GLY A 99 -11.17 9.10 -34.53
CA GLY A 99 -11.86 10.20 -35.22
C GLY A 99 -13.31 10.41 -34.80
N LEU A 100 -14.01 11.26 -35.54
CA LEU A 100 -15.41 11.63 -35.28
C LEU A 100 -16.36 10.70 -36.03
N TYR A 101 -17.01 9.78 -35.32
CA TYR A 101 -18.00 8.85 -35.87
C TYR A 101 -19.40 9.43 -35.75
N THR A 102 -20.15 9.49 -36.86
CA THR A 102 -21.52 9.98 -36.88
C THR A 102 -22.48 9.01 -37.56
N ALA A 103 -23.63 8.80 -36.93
CA ALA A 103 -24.78 8.11 -37.51
C ALA A 103 -25.76 9.16 -38.07
N VAL A 104 -26.14 9.04 -39.35
CA VAL A 104 -27.00 10.01 -40.05
C VAL A 104 -27.96 9.32 -41.02
N LEU A 105 -29.09 9.97 -41.30
CA LEU A 105 -29.97 9.61 -42.41
C LEU A 105 -29.69 10.51 -43.61
N SER A 106 -29.91 9.99 -44.82
CA SER A 106 -29.89 10.77 -46.06
C SER A 106 -30.85 11.96 -45.96
N GLY A 107 -30.42 13.16 -46.37
CA GLY A 107 -31.25 14.36 -46.31
C GLY A 107 -31.54 14.92 -44.91
N ALA A 108 -31.18 14.22 -43.83
CA ALA A 108 -31.35 14.72 -42.47
C ALA A 108 -30.13 15.54 -42.01
N GLU A 109 -30.35 16.79 -41.59
CA GLU A 109 -29.31 17.60 -40.93
C GLU A 109 -28.97 17.09 -39.51
N ASN A 110 -29.91 16.37 -38.88
CA ASN A 110 -29.80 15.90 -37.51
C ASN A 110 -29.02 14.58 -37.41
N LYS A 111 -27.96 14.58 -36.58
CA LYS A 111 -27.19 13.38 -36.24
C LYS A 111 -27.96 12.49 -35.28
N LEU A 112 -28.05 11.20 -35.58
CA LEU A 112 -28.68 10.19 -34.73
C LEU A 112 -27.78 9.80 -33.55
N ALA A 113 -26.47 9.70 -33.81
CA ALA A 113 -25.42 9.52 -32.82
C ALA A 113 -24.14 10.24 -33.26
N GLU A 114 -23.31 10.64 -32.31
CA GLU A 114 -22.01 11.29 -32.56
C GLU A 114 -21.01 10.96 -31.44
N TYR A 115 -19.89 10.35 -31.81
CA TYR A 115 -18.83 9.90 -30.91
C TYR A 115 -17.47 10.41 -31.37
N GLN A 116 -16.68 10.98 -30.47
CA GLN A 116 -15.26 11.18 -30.69
C GLN A 116 -14.52 9.94 -30.19
N LEU A 117 -14.05 9.09 -31.10
CA LEU A 117 -13.31 7.88 -30.78
C LEU A 117 -11.83 8.23 -30.58
N HIS A 118 -11.31 7.93 -29.39
CA HIS A 118 -9.91 8.01 -29.05
C HIS A 118 -9.39 6.59 -28.84
N ILE A 119 -8.25 6.26 -29.46
CA ILE A 119 -7.64 4.93 -29.35
C ILE A 119 -6.30 5.10 -28.67
N GLN A 120 -6.07 4.35 -27.61
CA GLN A 120 -4.85 4.40 -26.81
C GLN A 120 -4.24 3.00 -26.70
N ALA A 121 -2.92 2.92 -26.76
CA ALA A 121 -2.19 1.71 -26.42
C ALA A 121 -2.34 1.38 -24.93
N ALA A 122 -2.00 0.15 -24.53
CA ALA A 122 -1.82 -0.16 -23.12
C ALA A 122 -0.62 0.64 -22.57
N VAL A 123 -0.73 1.11 -21.33
CA VAL A 123 0.43 1.65 -20.59
C VAL A 123 1.51 0.58 -20.44
N SER A 124 2.78 1.00 -20.50
CA SER A 124 3.92 0.15 -20.20
C SER A 124 3.92 -0.25 -18.71
N PRO A 125 4.35 -1.49 -18.37
CA PRO A 125 4.55 -1.89 -16.99
C PRO A 125 5.44 -0.91 -16.24
N VAL A 126 5.02 -0.58 -15.02
CA VAL A 126 5.82 0.23 -14.09
C VAL A 126 6.76 -0.68 -13.28
N LYS A 127 7.97 -0.18 -13.07
CA LYS A 127 9.02 -0.73 -12.21
C LYS A 127 9.26 0.25 -11.07
N LEU A 128 9.40 -0.28 -9.86
CA LEU A 128 9.55 0.49 -8.64
C LEU A 128 10.93 0.20 -8.04
N GLU A 129 11.74 1.25 -7.85
CA GLU A 129 13.11 1.15 -7.34
C GLU A 129 13.29 2.05 -6.11
N VAL A 130 14.02 1.58 -5.09
CA VAL A 130 14.43 2.41 -3.94
C VAL A 130 15.74 3.12 -4.28
N VAL A 131 15.75 4.45 -4.21
CA VAL A 131 16.94 5.29 -4.47
C VAL A 131 17.68 5.61 -3.19
N SER A 132 16.95 5.95 -2.12
CA SER A 132 17.53 6.22 -0.81
C SER A 132 16.56 5.86 0.31
N LEU A 133 17.12 5.65 1.51
CA LEU A 133 16.40 5.21 2.69
C LEU A 133 16.99 5.90 3.92
N PHE A 134 16.13 6.55 4.69
CA PHE A 134 16.46 7.13 5.98
C PHE A 134 15.48 6.58 7.02
N ALA A 135 15.97 5.69 7.88
CA ALA A 135 15.16 5.02 8.90
C ALA A 135 15.75 5.28 10.29
N ASP A 136 15.09 6.16 11.02
CA ASP A 136 15.33 6.42 12.45
C ASP A 136 14.31 5.65 13.32
N SER A 137 14.39 5.77 14.64
CA SER A 137 13.46 5.10 15.57
C SER A 137 11.98 5.46 15.33
N ASP A 138 11.74 6.69 14.88
CA ASP A 138 10.41 7.31 14.86
C ASP A 138 9.88 7.52 13.43
N SER A 139 10.74 7.44 12.41
CA SER A 139 10.34 7.65 11.01
C SER A 139 11.18 6.88 10.01
N CYS A 140 10.51 6.29 9.01
CA CYS A 140 11.14 5.78 7.80
C CYS A 140 10.73 6.66 6.61
N ASN A 141 11.68 7.41 6.06
CA ASN A 141 11.54 8.15 4.81
C ASN A 141 12.20 7.34 3.69
N LEU A 142 11.53 7.22 2.56
CA LEU A 142 11.96 6.42 1.42
C LEU A 142 11.89 7.26 0.15
N THR A 143 13.00 7.47 -0.54
CA THR A 143 12.99 8.03 -1.90
C THR A 143 12.91 6.89 -2.90
N VAL A 144 11.87 6.88 -3.72
CA VAL A 144 11.58 5.82 -4.70
C VAL A 144 11.53 6.43 -6.09
N THR A 145 11.96 5.68 -7.11
CA THR A 145 11.70 6.05 -8.51
C THR A 145 10.75 5.04 -9.13
N CYS A 146 9.62 5.53 -9.63
CA CYS A 146 8.78 4.78 -10.54
C CYS A 146 9.34 4.97 -11.96
N ARG A 147 9.68 3.88 -12.65
CA ARG A 147 10.18 3.85 -14.01
C ARG A 147 9.24 3.03 -14.89
N THR A 148 9.28 3.23 -16.19
CA THR A 148 8.66 2.29 -17.14
C THR A 148 9.66 1.92 -18.21
N ASP A 149 9.31 0.99 -19.10
CA ASP A 149 10.16 0.62 -20.24
C ASP A 149 10.32 1.76 -21.28
N GLN A 150 9.63 2.89 -21.12
CA GLN A 150 9.82 4.10 -21.93
C GLN A 150 10.91 4.99 -21.30
N THR A 151 11.96 5.29 -22.06
CA THR A 151 13.20 5.96 -21.60
C THR A 151 13.03 7.32 -20.94
N HIS A 152 11.91 7.99 -21.17
CA HIS A 152 11.61 9.34 -20.66
C HIS A 152 10.44 9.39 -19.66
N LEU A 153 9.84 8.24 -19.32
CA LEU A 153 8.69 8.16 -18.43
C LEU A 153 9.12 7.52 -17.11
N ASN A 154 9.75 8.34 -16.27
CA ASN A 154 10.11 8.04 -14.90
C ASN A 154 9.88 9.25 -13.99
N ALA A 155 9.62 9.01 -12.71
CA ALA A 155 9.44 10.05 -11.70
C ALA A 155 9.93 9.55 -10.33
N THR A 156 10.54 10.45 -9.56
CA THR A 156 11.03 10.19 -8.20
C THR A 156 10.06 10.77 -7.19
N PHE A 157 9.81 10.04 -6.10
CA PHE A 157 8.89 10.41 -5.04
C PHE A 157 9.56 10.21 -3.67
N GLU A 158 9.46 11.21 -2.81
CA GLU A 158 9.78 11.10 -1.40
C GLU A 158 8.54 10.60 -0.64
N CYS A 159 8.59 9.36 -0.17
CA CYS A 159 7.53 8.72 0.60
C CYS A 159 7.83 8.82 2.09
N ARG A 160 6.88 9.40 2.84
CA ARG A 160 6.98 9.65 4.28
C ARG A 160 5.70 9.22 4.99
N HIS A 161 5.83 8.27 5.92
CA HIS A 161 4.73 7.62 6.65
C HIS A 161 3.66 7.00 5.75
N ALA A 162 2.68 7.79 5.31
CA ALA A 162 1.49 7.37 4.55
C ALA A 162 1.26 8.21 3.28
N ASN A 163 2.18 9.10 2.92
CA ASN A 163 2.07 9.95 1.73
C ASN A 163 3.37 9.89 0.91
N CYS A 164 3.26 10.07 -0.41
CA CYS A 164 4.39 10.17 -1.32
C CYS A 164 4.30 11.48 -2.09
N THR A 165 5.28 12.35 -1.91
CA THR A 165 5.37 13.63 -2.61
C THR A 165 6.39 13.54 -3.75
N PRO A 166 6.02 13.91 -4.99
CA PRO A 166 6.93 13.82 -6.11
C PRO A 166 8.05 14.87 -6.03
N ASP A 167 9.29 14.41 -6.19
CA ASP A 167 10.46 15.28 -6.32
C ASP A 167 10.49 15.86 -7.74
N GLY A 168 10.13 17.14 -7.87
CA GLY A 168 9.95 17.81 -9.17
C GLY A 168 8.53 17.78 -9.76
N GLY A 169 7.54 17.21 -9.05
CA GLY A 169 6.15 17.13 -9.51
C GLY A 169 5.77 15.79 -10.14
N GLY A 170 4.52 15.37 -9.94
CA GLY A 170 4.02 14.09 -10.44
C GLY A 170 3.87 14.14 -11.95
N LEU A 171 4.25 13.07 -12.64
CA LEU A 171 4.28 13.05 -14.10
C LEU A 171 2.89 12.66 -14.63
N SER A 172 2.08 13.67 -14.99
CA SER A 172 0.73 13.46 -15.51
C SER A 172 0.37 14.46 -16.61
N ASN A 173 -0.18 13.93 -17.70
CA ASN A 173 -0.61 14.66 -18.88
C ASN A 173 -2.13 14.44 -19.10
N ALA A 174 -2.70 14.99 -20.17
CA ALA A 174 -4.09 14.72 -20.55
C ALA A 174 -4.36 13.25 -20.93
N ASP A 175 -3.33 12.51 -21.35
CA ASP A 175 -3.45 11.14 -21.86
C ASP A 175 -3.08 10.05 -20.86
N TRP A 176 -2.24 10.34 -19.85
CA TRP A 176 -1.70 9.34 -18.92
C TRP A 176 -1.20 9.98 -17.61
N SER A 177 -1.04 9.16 -16.57
CA SER A 177 -0.50 9.54 -15.26
C SER A 177 0.43 8.48 -14.67
N LEU A 178 1.55 8.93 -14.10
CA LEU A 178 2.47 8.15 -13.27
C LEU A 178 2.51 8.77 -11.87
N MET A 179 2.10 7.98 -10.87
CA MET A 179 2.03 8.42 -9.47
C MET A 179 2.57 7.36 -8.51
N ALA A 180 3.06 7.79 -7.35
CA ALA A 180 3.33 6.92 -6.21
C ALA A 180 2.44 7.30 -5.02
N PHE A 181 2.02 6.31 -4.25
CA PHE A 181 1.25 6.50 -3.02
C PHE A 181 1.48 5.34 -2.04
N VAL A 182 1.04 5.50 -0.78
CA VAL A 182 1.09 4.41 0.21
C VAL A 182 -0.29 3.78 0.36
N PHE A 183 -0.38 2.47 0.20
CA PHE A 183 -1.60 1.69 0.39
C PHE A 183 -1.29 0.39 1.15
N ASN A 184 -2.06 0.08 2.20
CA ASN A 184 -1.88 -1.11 3.04
C ASN A 184 -0.42 -1.38 3.49
N PHE A 185 0.27 -0.34 3.98
CA PHE A 185 1.69 -0.37 4.37
C PHE A 185 2.68 -0.76 3.26
N SER A 186 2.29 -0.58 2.00
CA SER A 186 3.15 -0.74 0.82
C SER A 186 3.22 0.58 0.05
N ILE A 187 4.39 0.90 -0.49
CA ILE A 187 4.50 1.96 -1.51
C ILE A 187 4.09 1.33 -2.84
N VAL A 188 3.15 1.97 -3.53
CA VAL A 188 2.63 1.57 -4.83
C VAL A 188 3.05 2.62 -5.86
N CYS A 189 3.74 2.20 -6.90
CA CYS A 189 3.88 2.96 -8.14
C CYS A 189 2.76 2.54 -9.08
N GLN A 190 2.04 3.50 -9.67
CA GLN A 190 0.93 3.25 -10.60
C GLN A 190 1.14 4.09 -11.87
N HIS A 191 1.07 3.43 -13.02
CA HIS A 191 1.06 4.04 -14.34
C HIS A 191 -0.29 3.71 -15.01
N SER A 192 -1.04 4.73 -15.40
CA SER A 192 -2.41 4.58 -15.92
C SER A 192 -2.71 5.55 -17.07
N ASN A 193 -3.64 5.15 -17.94
CA ASN A 193 -4.28 5.98 -18.94
C ASN A 193 -5.79 5.68 -18.97
N GLN A 194 -6.52 6.27 -19.92
CA GLN A 194 -7.99 6.15 -19.99
C GLN A 194 -8.50 4.74 -20.31
N VAL A 195 -7.61 3.78 -20.61
CA VAL A 195 -7.96 2.44 -21.11
C VAL A 195 -7.21 1.29 -20.40
N SER A 196 -6.24 1.59 -19.55
CA SER A 196 -5.36 0.59 -18.92
C SER A 196 -4.58 1.15 -17.74
N GLU A 197 -4.16 0.25 -16.86
CA GLU A 197 -3.41 0.56 -15.65
C GLU A 197 -2.42 -0.57 -15.36
N THR A 198 -1.25 -0.22 -14.85
CA THR A 198 -0.26 -1.15 -14.28
C THR A 198 0.28 -0.57 -12.99
N GLN A 199 0.59 -1.45 -12.03
CA GLN A 199 1.14 -1.05 -10.74
C GLN A 199 2.16 -2.06 -10.25
N GLU A 200 3.15 -1.57 -9.51
CA GLU A 200 4.07 -2.39 -8.71
C GLU A 200 4.10 -1.86 -7.28
N ALA A 201 4.23 -2.75 -6.30
CA ALA A 201 4.16 -2.42 -4.89
C ALA A 201 5.25 -3.11 -4.06
N MET A 202 5.85 -2.38 -3.12
CA MET A 202 6.79 -2.93 -2.13
C MET A 202 6.32 -2.68 -0.70
N ALA A 203 6.47 -3.67 0.17
CA ALA A 203 6.09 -3.55 1.58
C ALA A 203 7.10 -2.69 2.36
N VAL A 204 6.64 -1.57 2.91
CA VAL A 204 7.47 -0.60 3.67
C VAL A 204 8.22 -1.31 4.82
N ARG A 205 7.56 -2.25 5.50
CA ARG A 205 8.20 -3.01 6.60
C ARG A 205 9.44 -3.78 6.16
N GLN A 206 9.43 -4.42 5.00
CA GLN A 206 10.58 -5.21 4.53
C GLN A 206 11.79 -4.29 4.28
N VAL A 207 11.54 -3.15 3.66
CA VAL A 207 12.56 -2.16 3.28
C VAL A 207 13.15 -1.47 4.53
N CYS A 208 12.30 -0.95 5.42
CA CYS A 208 12.76 -0.25 6.63
C CYS A 208 13.43 -1.19 7.65
N GLN A 209 12.93 -2.42 7.86
CA GLN A 209 13.51 -3.34 8.85
C GLN A 209 14.89 -3.88 8.47
N GLN A 210 15.24 -3.92 7.19
CA GLN A 210 16.56 -4.36 6.74
C GLN A 210 17.69 -3.34 7.06
N HIS A 211 17.34 -2.07 7.29
CA HIS A 211 18.30 -0.98 7.40
C HIS A 211 18.38 -0.28 8.76
N VAL A 212 17.57 -0.68 9.76
CA VAL A 212 17.74 -0.16 11.13
C VAL A 212 19.06 -0.67 11.73
N PRO A 213 19.99 0.20 12.15
CA PRO A 213 21.24 -0.24 12.78
C PRO A 213 20.96 -0.93 14.13
N LYS A 214 21.50 -2.14 14.31
CA LYS A 214 21.27 -3.01 15.50
C LYS A 214 22.01 -2.55 16.77
N GLU A 215 22.28 -1.25 16.92
CA GLU A 215 23.12 -0.68 17.99
C GLU A 215 22.50 -0.78 19.39
N ILE A 216 21.17 -0.76 19.49
CA ILE A 216 20.47 -0.81 20.80
C ILE A 216 20.67 -2.16 21.52
N SER A 217 21.01 -3.24 20.78
CA SER A 217 21.26 -4.56 21.36
C SER A 217 22.57 -4.61 22.17
N ILE A 218 23.65 -3.99 21.70
CA ILE A 218 24.97 -4.16 22.32
C ILE A 218 25.03 -3.45 23.69
N PHE A 219 24.49 -2.23 23.78
CA PHE A 219 24.46 -1.47 25.04
C PHE A 219 23.61 -2.14 26.12
N THR A 220 22.41 -2.65 25.78
CA THR A 220 21.54 -3.26 26.79
C THR A 220 22.18 -4.50 27.45
N TRP A 221 22.84 -5.36 26.67
CA TRP A 221 23.53 -6.53 27.22
C TRP A 221 24.77 -6.19 28.07
N THR A 222 25.54 -5.14 27.73
CA THR A 222 26.72 -4.75 28.53
C THR A 222 26.33 -4.18 29.90
N TRP A 223 25.33 -3.29 29.95
CA TRP A 223 24.84 -2.72 31.21
C TRP A 223 24.22 -3.77 32.15
N ILE A 224 23.50 -4.77 31.61
CA ILE A 224 22.98 -5.91 32.39
C ILE A 224 24.13 -6.71 33.02
N ARG A 225 25.19 -7.00 32.27
CA ARG A 225 26.36 -7.72 32.78
C ARG A 225 27.09 -6.94 33.88
N ILE A 226 27.30 -5.64 33.68
CA ILE A 226 27.94 -4.76 34.69
C ILE A 226 27.11 -4.70 35.98
N SER A 227 25.79 -4.53 35.87
CA SER A 227 24.88 -4.49 37.02
C SER A 227 24.91 -5.80 37.82
N LEU A 228 24.95 -6.96 37.14
CA LEU A 228 25.05 -8.27 37.79
C LEU A 228 26.36 -8.42 38.56
N VAL A 229 27.50 -8.06 37.95
CA VAL A 229 28.82 -8.13 38.59
C VAL A 229 28.90 -7.20 39.81
N LEU A 230 28.39 -5.98 39.70
CA LEU A 230 28.36 -5.03 40.81
C LEU A 230 27.47 -5.52 41.97
N GLY A 231 26.31 -6.09 41.66
CA GLY A 231 25.41 -6.68 42.65
C GLY A 231 26.07 -7.84 43.42
N LEU A 232 26.77 -8.75 42.72
CA LEU A 232 27.51 -9.84 43.33
C LEU A 232 28.68 -9.33 44.21
N ALA A 233 29.41 -8.32 43.76
CA ALA A 233 30.49 -7.71 44.54
C ALA A 233 29.96 -7.06 45.84
N LEU A 234 28.85 -6.33 45.76
CA LEU A 234 28.20 -5.74 46.94
C LEU A 234 27.67 -6.80 47.92
N ALA A 235 27.10 -7.90 47.41
CA ALA A 235 26.67 -9.02 48.23
C ALA A 235 27.84 -9.71 48.96
N LEU A 236 28.98 -9.89 48.30
CA LEU A 236 30.21 -10.41 48.91
C LEU A 236 30.74 -9.46 50.00
N ILE A 237 30.83 -8.15 49.72
CA ILE A 237 31.26 -7.14 50.70
C ILE A 237 30.33 -7.14 51.92
N PHE A 238 29.01 -7.24 51.72
CA PHE A 238 28.04 -7.33 52.81
C PHE A 238 28.21 -8.62 53.63
N ALA A 239 28.43 -9.77 52.98
CA ALA A 239 28.68 -11.04 53.65
C ALA A 239 29.97 -11.03 54.48
N LEU A 240 31.06 -10.43 53.97
CA LEU A 240 32.32 -10.27 54.69
C LEU A 240 32.16 -9.34 55.91
N ARG A 241 31.54 -8.16 55.75
CA ARG A 241 31.22 -7.26 56.87
C ARG A 241 30.31 -7.91 57.91
N ARG A 242 29.39 -8.80 57.50
CA ARG A 242 28.54 -9.58 58.42
C ARG A 242 29.35 -10.62 59.20
N ARG A 243 30.35 -11.27 58.58
CA ARG A 243 31.27 -12.19 59.27
C ARG A 243 32.15 -11.45 60.28
N GLU A 244 32.72 -10.30 59.94
CA GLU A 244 33.52 -9.50 60.89
C GLU A 244 32.70 -9.04 62.12
N ARG A 245 31.46 -8.58 61.90
CA ARG A 245 30.51 -8.23 62.98
C ARG A 245 30.10 -9.43 63.84
N GLN A 246 30.21 -10.66 63.34
CA GLN A 246 29.96 -11.87 64.10
C GLN A 246 31.21 -12.34 64.86
N ALA A 247 32.40 -12.20 64.27
CA ALA A 247 33.68 -12.50 64.91
C ALA A 247 34.03 -11.57 66.09
N THR A 248 33.47 -10.35 66.11
CA THR A 248 33.68 -9.36 67.20
C THR A 248 32.74 -9.54 68.40
N ARG A 249 31.76 -10.46 68.37
CA ARG A 249 30.97 -10.83 69.55
C ARG A 249 31.70 -11.88 70.39
N LYS A 250 32.44 -11.41 71.40
CA LYS A 250 33.08 -12.23 72.43
C LYS A 250 32.00 -13.01 73.22
N PRO A 251 32.16 -14.32 73.47
CA PRO A 251 31.29 -15.04 74.40
C PRO A 251 31.62 -14.62 75.84
N GLU A 252 30.60 -14.21 76.59
CA GLU A 252 30.74 -13.92 78.03
C GLU A 252 30.62 -15.21 78.84
N GLY A 253 31.43 -15.33 79.90
CA GLY A 253 31.28 -16.38 80.92
C GLY A 253 32.47 -17.33 81.08
N CYS A 254 33.52 -16.86 81.76
CA CYS A 254 34.27 -17.62 82.77
C CYS A 254 35.33 -16.71 83.43
N GLN A 255 35.15 -16.39 84.71
CA GLN A 255 36.19 -15.76 85.54
C GLN A 255 36.79 -16.79 86.52
N VAL A 256 38.11 -16.83 86.53
CA VAL A 256 39.02 -16.84 87.71
C VAL A 256 38.72 -17.78 88.89
N LEU A 257 39.72 -18.59 89.26
CA LEU A 257 40.21 -18.56 90.64
C LEU A 257 41.75 -18.69 90.71
N GLU A 258 42.35 -17.78 91.49
CA GLU A 258 43.62 -17.91 92.23
C GLU A 258 43.62 -19.20 93.11
N SER A 259 44.70 -19.73 93.71
CA SER A 259 46.14 -19.43 93.87
C SER A 259 46.84 -20.77 94.32
N TYR A 260 48.09 -20.93 94.77
CA TYR A 260 49.22 -20.09 95.22
C TYR A 260 50.56 -20.77 94.84
N ASN A 261 51.68 -20.06 95.02
CA ASN A 261 53.03 -20.66 94.97
C ASN A 261 53.41 -21.31 96.31
N MET A 262 54.02 -22.50 96.26
CA MET A 262 55.01 -22.97 97.23
C MET A 262 56.06 -23.80 96.47
N GLY A 263 57.31 -23.78 96.94
CA GLY A 263 58.45 -24.36 96.21
C GLY A 263 58.37 -25.86 95.93
N ASP A 264 59.08 -26.27 94.88
CA ASP A 264 59.24 -27.63 94.32
C ASP A 264 57.99 -28.37 93.80
N ILE A 265 57.85 -28.28 92.46
CA ILE A 265 57.11 -29.17 91.54
C ILE A 265 55.57 -29.09 91.59
N THR A 266 55.01 -28.31 90.67
CA THR A 266 53.61 -28.41 90.22
C THR A 266 53.51 -28.95 88.79
N LYS A 267 52.61 -29.92 88.58
CA LYS A 267 52.30 -30.55 87.28
C LYS A 267 51.01 -29.99 86.70
N ASP A 268 51.07 -29.42 85.49
CA ASP A 268 49.85 -29.11 84.74
C ASP A 268 49.27 -30.35 84.03
N ARG A 269 47.97 -30.58 84.26
CA ARG A 269 47.20 -31.65 83.62
C ARG A 269 46.17 -31.05 82.66
N VAL A 270 46.56 -30.88 81.40
CA VAL A 270 45.63 -30.47 80.34
C VAL A 270 44.47 -31.48 80.24
N ARG A 271 43.23 -30.98 80.25
CA ARG A 271 42.05 -31.72 79.80
C ARG A 271 41.28 -30.87 78.78
N PRO A 272 40.74 -31.45 77.70
CA PRO A 272 40.19 -30.66 76.61
C PRO A 272 38.77 -30.19 76.90
N CYS A 273 38.47 -28.93 76.54
CA CYS A 273 37.12 -28.41 76.50
C CYS A 273 36.33 -29.09 75.37
N THR A 274 35.38 -29.95 75.71
CA THR A 274 34.44 -30.54 74.73
C THR A 274 33.41 -29.50 74.31
N LEU A 275 33.54 -28.98 73.08
CA LEU A 275 32.58 -28.05 72.51
C LEU A 275 31.32 -28.82 72.07
N LYS A 276 30.22 -28.68 72.81
CA LYS A 276 28.91 -29.23 72.42
C LYS A 276 28.41 -28.51 71.16
N LEU A 277 28.56 -29.13 69.98
CA LEU A 277 27.82 -28.71 68.79
C LEU A 277 26.32 -28.83 69.07
N ARG A 278 25.59 -27.73 68.90
CA ARG A 278 24.13 -27.75 68.77
C ARG A 278 23.84 -28.17 67.31
N PRO A 279 22.98 -29.16 67.04
CA PRO A 279 22.74 -29.62 65.67
C PRO A 279 22.15 -28.51 64.80
N ALA A 280 22.55 -28.48 63.53
CA ALA A 280 21.96 -27.58 62.56
C ALA A 280 20.57 -28.09 62.17
N GLU A 281 19.52 -27.30 62.38
CA GLU A 281 18.23 -27.57 61.77
C GLU A 281 18.32 -27.33 60.26
N LEU A 282 18.00 -28.38 59.51
CA LEU A 282 17.97 -28.38 58.06
C LEU A 282 16.75 -27.54 57.60
N PRO A 283 16.92 -26.49 56.78
CA PRO A 283 15.78 -25.80 56.20
C PRO A 283 15.01 -26.76 55.31
N LYS A 284 13.71 -26.93 55.58
CA LYS A 284 12.83 -27.79 54.79
C LYS A 284 12.84 -27.32 53.34
N MET A 285 12.97 -28.27 52.41
CA MET A 285 12.83 -27.99 50.99
C MET A 285 11.40 -27.48 50.74
N LEU A 286 11.26 -26.42 49.93
CA LEU A 286 9.96 -26.02 49.45
C LEU A 286 9.64 -26.91 48.25
N GLU A 287 8.58 -27.70 48.38
CA GLU A 287 8.04 -28.58 47.35
C GLU A 287 7.85 -27.81 46.03
N ALA A 288 8.21 -28.42 44.90
CA ALA A 288 7.89 -27.88 43.58
C ALA A 288 6.51 -28.40 43.15
N ASP A 289 5.48 -27.55 43.25
CA ASP A 289 4.15 -27.88 42.73
C ASP A 289 4.13 -27.82 41.18
N PRO A 290 3.49 -28.79 40.50
CA PRO A 290 3.64 -28.95 39.07
C PRO A 290 2.73 -28.03 38.22
N MET A 291 3.29 -27.71 37.06
CA MET A 291 2.70 -27.08 35.87
C MET A 291 1.21 -27.39 35.64
N GLN A 292 0.36 -26.36 35.66
CA GLN A 292 -0.99 -26.38 35.07
C GLN A 292 -0.96 -25.68 33.71
N VAL A 293 -1.13 -26.46 32.64
CA VAL A 293 -1.25 -25.98 31.26
C VAL A 293 -2.72 -25.74 30.95
N THR A 294 -3.17 -24.49 31.04
CA THR A 294 -4.44 -24.05 30.43
C THR A 294 -4.15 -23.28 29.16
N GLY A 295 -4.17 -23.98 28.02
CA GLY A 295 -4.12 -23.34 26.71
C GLY A 295 -5.45 -22.66 26.41
N GLN A 296 -5.42 -21.39 25.99
CA GLN A 296 -6.58 -20.74 25.39
C GLN A 296 -6.16 -20.04 24.10
N ASN A 297 -6.46 -20.73 22.99
CA ASN A 297 -6.05 -20.39 21.64
C ASN A 297 -7.11 -19.48 20.99
N ASN A 298 -7.02 -18.17 21.21
CA ASN A 298 -7.97 -17.20 20.67
C ASN A 298 -7.43 -16.55 19.38
N ASN A 299 -7.59 -17.27 18.29
CA ASN A 299 -7.28 -16.81 16.94
C ASN A 299 -8.61 -16.53 16.19
N PRO A 300 -8.90 -15.27 15.78
CA PRO A 300 -9.96 -14.99 14.82
C PRO A 300 -9.36 -14.53 13.49
N LEU A 301 -9.33 -15.44 12.53
CA LEU A 301 -9.31 -15.14 11.10
C LEU A 301 -10.74 -15.31 10.55
N LEU A 302 -11.07 -14.60 9.48
CA LEU A 302 -12.39 -14.53 8.80
C LEU A 302 -13.54 -13.82 9.56
N ALA A 303 -13.69 -12.53 9.27
CA ALA A 303 -15.00 -11.91 9.06
C ALA A 303 -14.84 -10.75 8.03
N LEU A 304 -15.46 -10.93 6.86
CA LEU A 304 -15.44 -10.05 5.66
C LEU A 304 -14.11 -9.98 4.90
#